data_AF-A0A8H7GFT2-F1
#
_entry.id   AF-A0A8H7GFT2-F1
#
_cell.length_a   1.000
_cell.length_b   1.000
_cell.length_c   1.000
_cell.angle_alpha   90.00
_cell.angle_beta   90.00
_cell.angle_gamma   90.00
#
_symmetry.space_group_name_H-M   'P 1'
#
loop_
_entity.id
_entity.type
_entity.pdbx_description
1 polymer ?
#
loop_
_entity_poly.entity_id
_entity_poly.type
_entity_poly.pdbx_seq_one_letter_code
_entity_poly.pdbx_strand_id
1 'polypeptide(L)'
;MKLAGIVYVHPISDNRMNGTHMSSLRMLKTICGNNMSGITIITSMWNIIKDVEACEKREAELKSNWWKEYIQRGCLIERFYANDSTSARRIIKDMLQGPGLTLQLTKEIVDEKKPLSQTTAGRSAGGLRSIYKACVHADPPLRGMPD
;
A
#
# COMPACT_ATOMS: atom_id res chain seq x y z
N MET A 1 18.73 -5.34 1.52
CA MET A 1 17.61 -5.00 0.61
C MET A 1 16.80 -3.88 1.26
N LYS A 2 16.64 -2.72 0.61
CA LYS A 2 15.82 -1.61 1.11
C LYS A 2 14.63 -1.43 0.17
N LEU A 3 13.42 -1.37 0.71
CA LEU A 3 12.21 -1.08 -0.07
C LEU A 3 11.98 0.44 -0.03
N ALA A 4 11.72 1.04 -1.19
CA ALA A 4 11.44 2.48 -1.27
C ALA A 4 10.12 2.85 -0.56
N GLY A 5 9.10 2.01 -0.71
CA GLY A 5 7.83 2.15 0.01
C GLY A 5 6.78 1.15 -0.47
N ILE A 6 5.56 1.30 0.04
CA ILE A 6 4.38 0.52 -0.36
C ILE A 6 3.27 1.47 -0.77
N VAL A 7 2.65 1.20 -1.92
CA VAL A 7 1.42 1.85 -2.37
C VAL A 7 0.23 0.94 -2.07
N TYR A 8 -0.74 1.42 -1.28
CA TYR A 8 -2.04 0.75 -1.10
C TYR A 8 -3.10 1.49 -1.91
N VAL A 9 -3.79 0.79 -2.81
CA VAL A 9 -4.79 1.40 -3.70
C VAL A 9 -6.20 1.12 -3.19
N HIS A 10 -7.01 2.17 -3.08
CA HIS A 10 -8.41 2.08 -2.71
C HIS A 10 -9.29 2.80 -3.75
N PRO A 11 -10.23 2.11 -4.44
CA PRO A 11 -11.20 2.77 -5.29
C PRO A 11 -12.06 3.77 -4.50
N ILE A 12 -12.12 5.04 -4.92
CA ILE A 12 -12.98 6.02 -4.22
C ILE A 12 -14.48 5.69 -4.38
N SER A 13 -14.82 4.96 -5.45
CA SER A 13 -16.18 4.49 -5.73
C SER A 13 -16.66 3.39 -4.78
N ASP A 14 -15.78 2.78 -3.98
CA ASP A 14 -16.20 1.77 -3.00
C ASP A 14 -16.90 2.42 -1.81
N ASN A 15 -18.23 2.33 -1.82
CA ASN A 15 -19.10 2.87 -0.78
C ASN A 15 -18.99 2.15 0.58
N ARG A 16 -18.24 1.04 0.66
CA ARG A 16 -18.09 0.25 1.88
C ARG A 16 -16.65 -0.22 2.07
N MET A 17 -16.14 -0.06 3.30
CA MET A 17 -14.96 -0.79 3.74
C MET A 17 -15.35 -2.23 4.08
N ASN A 18 -15.41 -3.07 3.04
CA ASN A 18 -15.72 -4.49 3.19
C ASN A 18 -14.60 -5.26 3.93
N GLY A 19 -14.88 -6.52 4.28
CA GLY A 19 -13.94 -7.38 5.00
C GLY A 19 -12.58 -7.55 4.29
N THR A 20 -12.55 -7.50 2.95
CA THR A 20 -11.33 -7.62 2.15
C THR A 20 -10.45 -6.39 2.26
N HIS A 21 -11.00 -5.17 2.16
CA HIS A 21 -10.21 -3.94 2.37
C HIS A 21 -9.70 -3.86 3.80
N MET A 22 -10.53 -4.21 4.79
CA MET A 22 -10.13 -4.25 6.20
C MET A 22 -9.04 -5.29 6.47
N SER A 23 -9.11 -6.46 5.84
CA SER A 23 -8.08 -7.48 5.92
C SER A 23 -6.76 -6.99 5.31
N SER A 24 -6.84 -6.33 4.15
CA SER A 24 -5.66 -5.80 3.45
C SER A 24 -4.97 -4.68 4.23
N LEU A 25 -5.73 -3.76 4.83
CA LEU A 25 -5.18 -2.72 5.70
C LEU A 25 -4.52 -3.33 6.94
N ARG A 26 -5.17 -4.29 7.60
CA ARG A 26 -4.58 -4.99 8.75
C ARG A 26 -3.28 -5.68 8.36
N MET A 27 -3.25 -6.35 7.21
CA MET A 27 -2.05 -6.98 6.68
C MET A 27 -0.93 -5.96 6.46
N LEU A 28 -1.24 -4.83 5.81
CA LEU A 28 -0.29 -3.74 5.58
C LEU A 28 0.34 -3.27 6.90
N LYS A 29 -0.48 -3.08 7.92
CA LYS A 29 -0.03 -2.71 9.27
C LYS A 29 0.90 -3.77 9.87
N THR A 30 0.55 -5.05 9.73
CA THR A 30 1.36 -6.15 10.26
C THR A 30 2.74 -6.23 9.60
N ILE A 31 2.85 -5.97 8.30
CA ILE A 31 4.13 -6.04 7.56
C ILE A 31 5.02 -4.84 7.90
N CYS A 32 4.43 -3.64 7.99
CA CYS A 32 5.18 -2.41 8.19
C CYS A 32 5.50 -2.14 9.67
N GLY A 33 4.76 -2.77 10.59
CA GLY A 33 4.93 -2.58 12.02
C GLY A 33 4.44 -1.19 12.44
N ASN A 34 5.24 -0.48 13.24
CA ASN A 34 4.81 0.79 13.82
C ASN A 34 5.08 2.03 12.95
N ASN A 35 6.07 1.96 12.07
CA ASN A 35 6.44 3.08 11.21
C ASN A 35 5.73 2.97 9.86
N MET A 36 4.92 3.98 9.52
CA MET A 36 4.16 4.02 8.27
C MET A 36 4.70 5.10 7.30
N SER A 37 5.84 5.72 7.57
CA SER A 37 6.41 6.82 6.77
C SER A 37 6.76 6.46 5.33
N GLY A 38 6.90 5.17 5.03
CA GLY A 38 7.14 4.66 3.67
C GLY A 38 5.90 4.11 2.98
N ILE A 39 4.70 4.41 3.50
CA ILE A 39 3.43 3.94 2.94
C ILE A 39 2.66 5.13 2.36
N THR A 40 2.15 4.94 1.14
CA THR A 40 1.20 5.87 0.53
C THR A 40 -0.10 5.13 0.24
N ILE A 41 -1.19 5.55 0.87
CA ILE A 41 -2.54 5.12 0.50
C ILE A 41 -3.02 6.04 -0.62
N ILE A 42 -3.39 5.46 -1.76
CA ILE A 42 -3.89 6.21 -2.90
C ILE A 42 -5.37 5.89 -3.13
N THR A 43 -6.15 6.92 -3.42
CA THR A 43 -7.52 6.77 -3.91
C THR A 43 -7.53 6.78 -5.43
N SER A 44 -8.17 5.81 -6.07
CA SER A 44 -8.28 5.70 -7.53
C SER A 44 -9.72 5.89 -8.02
N MET A 45 -9.95 5.77 -9.34
CA MET A 45 -11.28 5.84 -9.97
C MET A 45 -11.97 7.21 -9.85
N TRP A 46 -11.19 8.27 -9.63
CA TRP A 46 -11.69 9.65 -9.61
C TRP A 46 -12.26 10.13 -10.95
N ASN A 47 -11.90 9.48 -12.05
CA ASN A 47 -12.29 9.86 -13.41
C ASN A 47 -13.64 9.26 -13.87
N ILE A 48 -14.24 8.35 -13.09
CA ILE A 48 -15.48 7.65 -13.46
C ILE A 48 -16.69 8.05 -12.60
N ILE A 49 -16.50 9.01 -11.69
CA ILE A 49 -17.51 9.44 -10.72
C ILE A 49 -18.22 10.70 -11.21
N LYS A 50 -19.55 10.68 -11.08
CA LYS A 50 -20.43 11.81 -11.46
C LYS A 50 -20.64 12.79 -10.32
N ASP A 51 -20.62 12.30 -9.08
CA ASP A 51 -20.84 13.08 -7.87
C ASP A 51 -19.52 13.24 -7.11
N VAL A 52 -18.82 14.35 -7.40
CA VAL A 52 -17.53 14.66 -6.79
C VAL A 52 -17.68 14.92 -5.29
N GLU A 53 -18.74 15.61 -4.88
CA GLU A 53 -18.96 15.99 -3.48
C GLU A 53 -19.16 14.74 -2.59
N ALA A 54 -19.93 13.76 -3.08
CA ALA A 54 -20.08 12.49 -2.38
C ALA A 54 -18.74 11.75 -2.23
N CYS A 55 -17.88 11.77 -3.26
CA CYS A 55 -16.56 11.16 -3.20
C CYS A 55 -15.59 11.89 -2.26
N GLU A 56 -15.66 13.21 -2.17
CA GLU A 56 -14.87 13.97 -1.20
C GLU A 56 -15.32 13.71 0.24
N LYS A 57 -16.63 13.61 0.48
CA LYS A 57 -17.19 13.16 1.77
C LYS A 57 -16.71 11.76 2.11
N ARG A 58 -16.72 10.85 1.13
CA ARG A 58 -16.21 9.48 1.29
C ARG A 58 -14.72 9.45 1.61
N GLU A 59 -13.91 10.26 0.95
CA GLU A 59 -12.48 10.37 1.26
C GLU A 59 -12.24 10.89 2.68
N ALA A 60 -13.01 11.90 3.12
CA ALA A 60 -12.93 12.41 4.48
C ALA A 60 -13.29 11.34 5.51
N GLU A 61 -14.34 10.57 5.26
CA GLU A 61 -14.76 9.44 6.08
C GLU A 61 -13.67 8.34 6.15
N LEU A 62 -13.04 8.02 5.00
CA LEU A 62 -11.92 7.09 4.90
C LEU A 62 -10.74 7.54 5.79
N LYS A 63 -10.38 8.83 5.71
CA LYS A 63 -9.32 9.44 6.52
C LYS A 63 -9.66 9.44 8.01
N SER A 64 -10.90 9.75 8.40
CA SER A 64 -11.28 9.90 9.81
C SER A 64 -11.47 8.56 10.53
N ASN A 65 -11.94 7.53 9.82
CA ASN A 65 -12.39 6.29 10.46
C ASN A 65 -11.40 5.13 10.25
N TRP A 66 -10.88 4.95 9.03
CA TRP A 66 -10.09 3.77 8.68
C TRP A 66 -8.59 4.05 8.52
N TRP A 67 -8.22 5.22 8.00
CA TRP A 67 -6.82 5.57 7.76
C TRP A 67 -6.20 6.45 8.85
N LYS A 68 -7.00 6.88 9.83
CA LYS A 68 -6.58 7.78 10.91
C LYS A 68 -5.28 7.32 11.59
N GLU A 69 -5.21 6.05 11.97
CA GLU A 69 -4.01 5.51 12.63
C GLU A 69 -2.79 5.49 11.67
N TYR A 70 -3.00 5.20 10.39
CA TYR A 70 -1.92 5.16 9.40
C TYR A 70 -1.35 6.57 9.19
N ILE A 71 -2.23 7.57 9.03
CA ILE A 71 -1.86 8.98 8.88
C ILE A 71 -1.07 9.46 10.10
N GLN A 72 -1.55 9.15 11.31
CA GLN A 72 -0.86 9.51 12.57
C GLN A 72 0.55 8.90 12.68
N ARG A 73 0.81 7.79 11.98
CA ARG A 73 2.11 7.09 11.95
C ARG A 73 2.96 7.44 10.72
N GLY A 74 2.59 8.50 9.98
CA GLY A 74 3.36 9.04 8.87
C GLY A 74 2.95 8.53 7.48
N CYS A 75 1.86 7.79 7.34
CA CYS A 75 1.36 7.39 6.02
C CYS A 75 0.84 8.61 5.25
N LEU A 76 1.21 8.71 3.98
CA LEU A 76 0.71 9.72 3.06
C LEU A 76 -0.59 9.27 2.40
N ILE A 77 -1.49 10.21 2.14
CA ILE A 77 -2.73 9.98 1.39
C ILE A 77 -2.72 10.81 0.12
N GLU A 78 -2.96 10.16 -1.02
CA GLU A 78 -2.90 10.81 -2.33
C GLU A 78 -4.09 10.43 -3.22
N ARG A 79 -4.44 11.31 -4.16
CA ARG A 79 -5.43 11.01 -5.22
C ARG A 79 -4.70 10.61 -6.50
N PHE A 80 -5.03 9.44 -7.04
CA PHE A 80 -4.52 8.93 -8.31
C PHE A 80 -5.58 9.07 -9.41
N TYR A 81 -5.19 9.76 -10.48
CA TYR A 81 -6.06 10.03 -11.63
C TYR A 81 -5.56 9.21 -12.82
N ALA A 82 -6.34 8.21 -13.24
CA ALA A 82 -5.92 7.24 -14.26
C ALA A 82 -5.65 7.89 -15.63
N ASN A 83 -6.28 9.02 -15.92
CA ASN A 83 -6.08 9.82 -17.12
C ASN A 83 -4.86 10.77 -17.03
N ASP A 84 -4.17 10.82 -15.89
CA ASP A 84 -3.02 11.69 -15.67
C ASP A 84 -1.82 10.93 -15.09
N SER A 85 -0.85 10.64 -15.96
CA SER A 85 0.41 10.02 -15.57
C SER A 85 1.27 10.87 -14.62
N THR A 86 0.99 12.18 -14.52
CA THR A 86 1.69 13.10 -13.59
C THR A 86 1.41 12.70 -12.15
N SER A 87 0.17 12.33 -11.83
CA SER A 87 -0.19 11.85 -10.50
C SER A 87 0.62 10.60 -10.09
N ALA A 88 0.71 9.59 -10.96
CA ALA A 88 1.53 8.40 -10.71
C ALA A 88 3.02 8.73 -10.54
N ARG A 89 3.59 9.53 -11.47
CA ARG A 89 5.00 9.90 -11.40
C ARG A 89 5.34 10.66 -10.12
N ARG A 90 4.45 11.55 -9.68
CA ARG A 90 4.61 12.28 -8.41
C ARG A 90 4.60 11.33 -7.22
N ILE A 91 3.61 10.44 -7.12
CA ILE A 91 3.52 9.45 -6.04
C ILE A 91 4.81 8.60 -5.96
N ILE A 92 5.31 8.11 -7.09
CA ILE A 92 6.55 7.31 -7.12
C ILE A 92 7.77 8.15 -6.79
N LYS A 93 7.87 9.38 -7.31
CA LYS A 93 8.98 10.29 -7.02
C LYS A 93 9.05 10.63 -5.53
N ASP A 94 7.92 10.97 -4.92
CA ASP A 94 7.82 11.27 -3.49
C ASP A 94 8.23 10.06 -2.65
N MET A 95 7.84 8.86 -3.06
CA MET A 95 8.24 7.60 -2.41
C MET A 95 9.75 7.33 -2.51
N LEU A 96 10.36 7.57 -3.67
CA LEU A 96 11.81 7.38 -3.87
C LEU A 96 12.66 8.41 -3.12
N GLN A 97 12.12 9.61 -2.88
CA GLN A 97 12.79 10.67 -2.11
C GLN A 97 12.53 10.58 -0.60
N GLY A 98 11.59 9.74 -0.18
CA GLY A 98 11.24 9.52 1.21
C GLY A 98 12.31 8.74 1.99
N PRO A 99 12.09 8.54 3.30
CA PRO A 99 13.05 7.87 4.20
C PRO A 99 13.26 6.37 3.90
N GLY A 100 12.55 5.81 2.91
CA GLY A 100 12.47 4.38 2.66
C GLY A 100 11.60 3.66 3.71
N LEU A 101 11.35 2.37 3.48
CA LEU A 101 10.57 1.52 4.36
C LEU A 101 11.40 0.31 4.81
N THR A 102 11.71 0.26 6.10
CA THR A 102 12.20 -0.97 6.74
C THR A 102 10.98 -1.77 7.19
N LEU A 103 10.64 -2.81 6.44
CA LEU A 103 9.53 -3.68 6.82
C LEU A 103 9.88 -4.46 8.09
N GLN A 104 8.92 -4.54 9.01
CA GLN A 104 8.99 -5.44 10.17
C GLN A 104 9.25 -6.88 9.70
N LEU A 105 8.62 -7.28 8.59
CA LEU A 105 8.86 -8.58 7.97
C LEU A 105 10.34 -8.79 7.58
N THR A 106 10.97 -7.80 6.94
CA THR A 106 12.37 -7.91 6.52
C THR A 106 13.28 -8.00 7.73
N LYS A 107 13.01 -7.23 8.79
CA LYS A 107 13.73 -7.35 10.06
C LYS A 107 13.61 -8.77 10.67
N GLU A 108 12.40 -9.30 10.74
CA GLU A 108 12.16 -10.64 11.32
C GLU A 108 12.84 -11.76 10.52
N ILE A 109 12.85 -11.68 9.18
CA ILE A 109 13.45 -12.71 8.32
C ILE A 109 14.97 -12.56 8.25
N VAL A 110 15.46 -11.33 8.03
CA VAL A 110 16.88 -11.07 7.73
C VAL A 110 17.69 -10.95 9.01
N ASP A 111 17.25 -10.10 9.93
CA ASP A 111 18.01 -9.78 11.14
C ASP A 111 17.77 -10.84 12.23
N GLU A 112 16.51 -11.23 12.44
CA GLU A 112 16.11 -12.18 13.48
C GLU A 112 16.11 -13.65 13.00
N LYS A 113 16.39 -13.89 11.72
CA LYS A 113 16.46 -15.23 11.07
C LYS A 113 15.23 -16.10 11.31
N LYS A 114 14.05 -15.50 11.49
CA LYS A 114 12.80 -16.24 11.67
C LYS A 114 12.32 -16.79 10.33
N PRO A 115 11.88 -18.06 10.26
CA PRO A 115 11.20 -18.55 9.06
C PRO A 115 9.90 -17.75 8.86
N LEU A 116 9.46 -17.62 7.60
CA LEU A 116 8.29 -16.81 7.24
C LEU A 116 7.07 -17.17 8.10
N SER A 117 6.84 -18.45 8.41
CA SER A 117 5.74 -18.94 9.27
C SER A 117 5.78 -18.44 10.72
N GLN A 118 6.96 -18.03 11.21
CA GLN A 118 7.18 -17.51 12.56
C GLN A 118 7.36 -15.99 12.60
N THR A 119 7.18 -15.30 11.47
CA THR A 119 7.10 -13.83 11.44
C THR A 119 5.75 -13.36 11.94
N THR A 120 5.65 -12.09 12.34
CA THR A 120 4.38 -11.49 12.80
C THR A 120 3.36 -11.45 11.66
N ALA A 121 3.80 -11.17 10.44
CA ALA A 121 2.99 -11.31 9.24
C ALA A 121 2.63 -12.79 8.97
N GLY A 122 3.58 -13.71 9.17
CA GLY A 122 3.45 -15.17 9.02
C GLY A 122 2.32 -15.78 9.81
N ARG A 123 2.29 -15.44 11.10
CA ARG A 123 1.27 -15.87 12.06
C ARG A 123 -0.09 -15.22 11.81
N SER A 124 -0.12 -14.07 11.13
CA SER A 124 -1.34 -13.43 10.66
C SER A 124 -1.84 -14.16 9.39
N ALA A 125 -2.25 -15.41 9.58
CA ALA A 125 -2.64 -16.36 8.54
C ALA A 125 -3.87 -15.85 7.76
N GLY A 126 -3.61 -15.27 6.59
CA GLY A 126 -4.63 -14.84 5.64
C GLY A 126 -4.07 -13.96 4.52
N GLY A 127 -3.07 -13.13 4.83
CA GLY A 127 -2.51 -12.17 3.89
C GLY A 127 -1.30 -12.66 3.09
N LEU A 128 -0.35 -13.34 3.74
CA LEU A 128 0.98 -13.59 3.14
C LEU A 128 0.97 -14.47 1.90
N ARG A 129 -0.05 -15.32 1.72
CA ARG A 129 -0.25 -16.05 0.46
C ARG A 129 -0.35 -15.09 -0.73
N SER A 130 -0.98 -13.94 -0.56
CA SER A 130 -1.16 -12.94 -1.62
C SER A 130 0.14 -12.23 -1.97
N ILE A 131 0.98 -11.88 -0.97
CA ILE A 131 2.29 -11.26 -1.23
C ILE A 131 3.29 -12.27 -1.77
N TYR A 132 3.34 -13.48 -1.22
CA TYR A 132 4.19 -14.54 -1.76
C TYR A 132 3.87 -14.81 -3.23
N LYS A 133 2.57 -14.84 -3.59
CA LYS A 133 2.13 -15.00 -4.98
C LYS A 133 2.48 -13.79 -5.86
N ALA A 134 2.41 -12.56 -5.33
CA ALA A 134 2.83 -11.36 -6.06
C ALA A 134 4.35 -11.31 -6.30
N CYS A 135 5.17 -11.64 -5.29
CA CYS A 135 6.63 -11.64 -5.41
C CYS A 135 7.16 -12.78 -6.30
N VAL A 136 6.53 -13.96 -6.28
CA VAL A 136 6.95 -15.11 -7.12
C VAL A 136 6.54 -14.95 -8.59
N HIS A 137 5.60 -14.06 -8.90
CA HIS A 137 5.13 -13.82 -10.28
C HIS A 137 5.48 -12.43 -10.83
N ALA A 138 6.24 -11.61 -10.09
CA ALA A 138 6.61 -10.25 -10.51
C ALA A 138 7.81 -10.17 -11.47
N ASP A 139 8.47 -11.28 -11.82
CA ASP A 139 9.53 -11.29 -12.84
C ASP A 139 9.17 -12.21 -14.03
N PRO A 140 8.73 -11.66 -15.17
CA PRO A 140 9.17 -12.12 -16.47
C PRO A 140 10.50 -11.41 -16.84
N PRO A 141 11.43 -12.10 -17.51
CA PRO A 141 12.68 -11.48 -17.94
C PRO A 141 12.37 -10.31 -18.90
N LEU A 142 12.97 -9.15 -18.65
CA LEU A 142 13.06 -8.04 -19.61
C LEU A 142 13.83 -8.55 -20.83
N ARG A 143 13.09 -9.07 -21.83
CA ARG A 143 13.64 -9.48 -23.12
C ARG A 143 13.17 -8.48 -24.17
N GLY A 144 14.12 -7.68 -24.66
CA GLY A 144 14.02 -6.98 -25.93
C GLY A 144 13.61 -5.52 -25.83
N MET A 145 14.60 -4.63 -25.82
CA MET A 145 14.48 -3.30 -26.39
C MET A 145 15.60 -3.21 -27.44
N PRO A 146 15.30 -3.00 -28.75
CA PRO A 146 16.33 -2.89 -29.76
C PRO A 146 17.05 -1.54 -29.70
N ASP A 147 18.31 -1.56 -30.14
CA ASP A 147 19.28 -0.45 -30.16
C ASP A 147 18.81 0.81 -30.92
#